data_AF-A0A6N2KE49-F1
#
_entry.id   AF-A0A6N2KE49-F1
#
_cell.length_a   1.000
_cell.length_b   1.000
_cell.length_c   1.000
_cell.angle_alpha   90.00
_cell.angle_beta   90.00
_cell.angle_gamma   90.00
#
_symmetry.space_group_name_H-M   'P 1'
#
loop_
_entity.id
_entity.type
_entity.pdbx_description
1 polymer ?
#
loop_
_entity_poly.entity_id
_entity_poly.type
_entity_poly.pdbx_seq_one_letter_code
_entity_poly.pdbx_strand_id
1 'polypeptide(L)'
;MSKELSRLSQVCRTLIKKMLLQLLLLRTRFVFLLWNQQHFWLLLKQEHRWWKSEIMIRFMIKEWFSLRIRILPSVTLSVTVPHTLSLPDQVKLAELLEQEGVDIIQTEGGKCSNPSKAGVLGLIEKATPSLAAAYSISRAVKIPVMCSSGLSAVTAPMAITAGAAGVKSEALQIH
;
A
#
# COMPACT_ATOMS: atom_id res chain seq x y z
N MET A 1 14.93 11.54 23.66
CA MET A 1 14.43 10.31 23.01
C MET A 1 13.06 9.85 23.56
N SER A 2 12.86 9.64 24.86
CA SER A 2 11.57 9.10 25.38
C SER A 2 10.36 10.04 25.24
N LYS A 3 10.54 11.36 25.46
CA LYS A 3 9.44 12.35 25.32
C LYS A 3 9.01 12.61 23.88
N GLU A 4 9.90 12.35 22.93
CA GLU A 4 9.65 12.55 21.49
C GLU A 4 8.87 11.36 20.94
N LEU A 5 9.30 10.14 21.28
CA LEU A 5 8.55 8.91 21.02
C LEU A 5 7.14 8.92 21.63
N SER A 6 6.97 9.45 22.85
CA SER A 6 5.65 9.54 23.48
C SER A 6 4.73 10.56 22.78
N ARG A 7 5.26 11.74 22.40
CA ARG A 7 4.51 12.74 21.62
C ARG A 7 4.11 12.22 20.25
N LEU A 8 5.02 11.53 19.55
CA LEU A 8 4.75 10.95 18.23
C LEU A 8 3.72 9.83 18.30
N SER A 9 3.80 8.98 19.34
CA SER A 9 2.77 8.00 19.64
C SER A 9 1.40 8.65 19.85
N GLN A 10 1.35 9.79 20.56
CA GLN A 10 0.11 10.54 20.77
C GLN A 10 -0.48 11.10 19.47
N VAL A 11 0.35 11.71 18.62
CA VAL A 11 -0.05 12.29 17.33
C VAL A 11 -0.55 11.19 16.38
N CYS A 12 0.19 10.09 16.25
CA CYS A 12 -0.22 8.93 15.46
C CYS A 12 -1.56 8.38 15.96
N ARG A 13 -1.71 8.11 17.26
CA ARG A 13 -2.97 7.63 17.83
C ARG A 13 -4.14 8.58 17.53
N THR A 14 -3.90 9.90 17.55
CA THR A 14 -4.95 10.90 17.28
C THR A 14 -5.37 10.91 15.81
N LEU A 15 -4.40 10.84 14.88
CA LEU A 15 -4.66 10.74 13.43
C LEU A 15 -5.40 9.45 13.08
N ILE A 16 -4.96 8.33 13.65
CA ILE A 16 -5.56 7.01 13.44
C ILE A 16 -7.01 6.99 13.94
N LYS A 17 -7.27 7.55 15.13
CA LYS A 17 -8.63 7.67 15.67
C LYS A 17 -9.53 8.53 14.78
N LYS A 18 -9.02 9.65 14.25
CA LYS A 18 -9.79 10.50 13.31
C LYS A 18 -10.15 9.74 12.03
N MET A 19 -9.21 9.01 11.43
CA MET A 19 -9.48 8.18 10.25
C MET A 19 -10.52 7.08 10.53
N LEU A 20 -10.37 6.36 11.66
CA LEU A 20 -11.29 5.28 12.03
C LEU A 20 -12.70 5.80 12.37
N LEU A 21 -12.81 6.98 12.97
CA LEU A 21 -14.11 7.63 13.23
C LEU A 21 -14.80 8.05 11.93
N GLN A 22 -14.03 8.55 10.96
CA GLN A 22 -14.55 8.93 9.64
C GLN A 22 -15.04 7.69 8.87
N LEU A 23 -14.34 6.56 9.00
CA LEU A 23 -14.75 5.24 8.52
C LEU A 23 -16.07 4.74 9.12
N LEU A 24 -16.23 4.88 10.44
CA LEU A 24 -17.46 4.50 11.16
C LEU A 24 -18.68 5.32 10.73
N LEU A 25 -18.48 6.59 10.38
CA LEU A 25 -19.52 7.50 9.90
C LEU A 25 -19.97 7.18 8.46
N LEU A 26 -19.08 6.66 7.62
CA LEU A 26 -19.33 6.30 6.21
C LEU A 26 -19.98 4.90 6.06
N ARG A 27 -20.96 4.59 6.90
CA ARG A 27 -21.59 3.28 7.16
C ARG A 27 -22.33 2.65 5.96
N THR A 28 -21.68 2.46 4.82
CA THR A 28 -22.20 1.79 3.63
C THR A 28 -21.32 0.59 3.27
N ARG A 29 -21.96 -0.57 3.12
CA ARG A 29 -21.33 -1.83 2.66
C ARG A 29 -20.46 -1.56 1.42
N PHE A 30 -19.24 -2.10 1.41
CA PHE A 30 -18.25 -1.92 0.35
C PHE A 30 -17.65 -0.51 0.21
N VAL A 31 -17.17 0.09 1.30
CA VAL A 31 -16.16 1.16 1.15
C VAL A 31 -14.80 0.50 0.90
N PHE A 32 -14.49 0.29 -0.37
CA PHE A 32 -13.10 0.25 -0.82
C PHE A 32 -12.51 1.61 -0.43
N LEU A 33 -11.81 1.70 0.71
CA LEU A 33 -11.11 2.92 1.09
C LEU A 33 -9.91 3.13 0.16
N LEU A 34 -10.23 3.52 -1.06
CA LEU A 34 -9.41 4.38 -1.92
C LEU A 34 -9.40 5.81 -1.34
N TRP A 35 -9.37 5.97 -0.01
CA TRP A 35 -9.05 7.28 0.56
C TRP A 35 -7.57 7.50 0.37
N ASN A 36 -7.26 8.04 -0.81
CA ASN A 36 -6.01 8.59 -1.27
C ASN A 36 -4.82 8.29 -0.34
N GLN A 37 -4.28 7.07 -0.48
CA GLN A 37 -3.06 6.61 0.19
C GLN A 37 -1.94 7.67 0.09
N GLN A 38 -1.91 8.50 -0.97
CA GLN A 38 -0.93 9.58 -1.08
C GLN A 38 -0.95 10.54 0.10
N HIS A 39 -2.07 10.94 0.70
CA HIS A 39 -2.01 11.93 1.79
C HIS A 39 -1.45 11.36 3.09
N PHE A 40 -1.79 10.11 3.42
CA PHE A 40 -1.22 9.40 4.58
C PHE A 40 0.28 9.17 4.38
N TRP A 41 0.67 8.71 3.20
CA TRP A 41 2.08 8.51 2.86
C TRP A 41 2.84 9.82 2.69
N LEU A 42 2.23 10.90 2.18
CA LEU A 42 2.86 12.23 2.06
C LEU A 42 3.08 12.88 3.42
N LEU A 43 2.15 12.70 4.36
CA LEU A 43 2.35 13.08 5.77
C LEU A 43 3.52 12.30 6.38
N LEU A 44 3.70 11.02 6.03
CA LEU A 44 4.87 10.22 6.44
C LEU A 44 6.13 10.50 5.60
N LYS A 45 6.01 11.11 4.42
CA LYS A 45 7.09 11.41 3.47
C LYS A 45 7.71 12.80 3.71
N GLN A 46 6.94 13.76 4.24
CA GLN A 46 7.51 15.01 4.78
C GLN A 46 8.54 14.74 5.90
N GLU A 47 8.50 13.54 6.46
CA GLU A 47 9.37 13.03 7.49
C GLU A 47 10.26 11.89 6.94
N HIS A 48 11.09 12.19 5.93
CA HIS A 48 12.06 11.27 5.30
C HIS A 48 13.06 10.59 6.28
N ARG A 49 13.08 10.98 7.55
CA ARG A 49 14.00 10.48 8.59
C ARG A 49 13.54 9.17 9.25
N TRP A 50 12.25 8.86 9.21
CA TRP A 50 11.62 7.94 10.17
C TRP A 50 11.49 6.49 9.66
N TRP A 51 11.58 6.30 8.33
CA TRP A 51 11.57 4.99 7.67
C TRP A 51 12.86 4.17 7.86
N LYS A 52 13.93 4.79 8.36
CA LYS A 52 15.21 4.10 8.60
C LYS A 52 15.20 3.19 9.83
N SER A 53 14.26 3.39 10.75
CA SER A 53 14.18 2.57 11.96
C SER A 53 13.04 1.55 11.84
N GLU A 54 13.42 0.29 11.67
CA GLU A 54 12.50 -0.86 11.64
C GLU A 54 11.54 -0.87 12.86
N ILE A 55 12.04 -0.44 14.02
CA ILE A 55 11.28 -0.35 15.28
C ILE A 55 10.05 0.54 15.15
N MET A 56 10.16 1.66 14.43
CA MET A 56 9.10 2.66 14.35
C MET A 56 8.02 2.28 13.33
N ILE A 57 8.43 1.66 12.22
CA ILE A 57 7.52 1.05 11.26
C ILE A 57 6.70 -0.04 11.96
N ARG A 58 7.36 -0.96 12.67
CA ARG A 58 6.69 -1.98 13.47
C ARG A 58 5.74 -1.38 14.50
N PHE A 59 6.16 -0.32 15.21
CA PHE A 59 5.31 0.34 16.21
C PHE A 59 4.05 0.97 15.59
N MET A 60 4.18 1.66 14.46
CA MET A 60 3.06 2.26 13.75
C MET A 60 2.09 1.22 13.21
N ILE A 61 2.62 0.16 12.57
CA ILE A 61 1.80 -0.94 12.05
C ILE A 61 1.05 -1.58 13.22
N LYS A 62 1.74 -1.93 14.32
CA LYS A 62 1.11 -2.51 15.52
C LYS A 62 -0.01 -1.67 16.11
N GLU A 63 0.23 -0.38 16.31
CA GLU A 63 -0.78 0.53 16.88
C GLU A 63 -1.99 0.66 15.95
N TRP A 64 -1.75 0.75 14.64
CA TRP A 64 -2.82 0.84 13.66
C TRP A 64 -3.65 -0.43 13.59
N PHE A 65 -2.98 -1.59 13.56
CA PHE A 65 -3.61 -2.90 13.59
C PHE A 65 -4.43 -3.15 14.86
N SER A 66 -3.85 -2.86 16.03
CA SER A 66 -4.50 -3.03 17.32
C SER A 66 -5.77 -2.18 17.44
N LEU A 67 -5.70 -0.91 17.00
CA LEU A 67 -6.87 -0.03 16.98
C LEU A 67 -7.92 -0.51 15.97
N ARG A 68 -7.49 -0.97 14.80
CA ARG A 68 -8.38 -1.49 13.77
C ARG A 68 -9.13 -2.73 14.23
N ILE A 69 -8.46 -3.73 14.81
CA ILE A 69 -9.10 -4.98 15.26
C ILE A 69 -10.19 -4.68 16.29
N ARG A 70 -9.97 -3.68 17.16
CA ARG A 70 -10.98 -3.26 18.15
C ARG A 70 -12.22 -2.61 17.54
N ILE A 71 -12.08 -1.95 16.39
CA ILE A 71 -13.13 -1.09 15.83
C ILE A 71 -13.85 -1.77 14.63
N LEU A 72 -13.11 -2.51 13.80
CA LEU A 72 -13.59 -3.15 12.56
C LEU A 72 -13.00 -4.57 12.41
N PRO A 73 -13.37 -5.53 13.27
CA PRO A 73 -12.77 -6.86 13.29
C PRO A 73 -13.08 -7.70 12.03
N SER A 74 -14.18 -7.43 11.33
CA SER A 74 -14.67 -8.23 10.21
C SER A 74 -14.44 -7.63 8.82
N VAL A 75 -13.77 -6.47 8.75
CA VAL A 75 -13.44 -5.84 7.47
C VAL A 75 -12.22 -6.58 6.86
N THR A 76 -11.96 -6.46 5.57
CA THR A 76 -10.69 -6.91 4.99
C THR A 76 -9.72 -5.74 4.93
N LEU A 77 -8.48 -5.93 5.37
CA LEU A 77 -7.45 -4.91 5.35
C LEU A 77 -6.51 -5.08 4.17
N SER A 78 -6.52 -4.08 3.27
CA SER A 78 -5.55 -3.95 2.19
C SER A 78 -4.58 -2.81 2.46
N VAL A 79 -3.28 -3.06 2.34
CA VAL A 79 -2.23 -2.05 2.52
C VAL A 79 -1.46 -1.86 1.22
N THR A 80 -1.32 -0.61 0.77
CA THR A 80 -0.53 -0.31 -0.44
C THR A 80 0.94 -0.10 -0.08
N VAL A 81 1.83 -0.85 -0.73
CA VAL A 81 3.28 -0.71 -0.62
C VAL A 81 3.76 0.33 -1.64
N PRO A 82 4.41 1.42 -1.20
CA PRO A 82 4.79 2.51 -2.07
C PRO A 82 5.96 2.15 -2.98
N HIS A 83 5.82 2.46 -4.26
CA HIS A 83 6.84 2.23 -5.30
C HIS A 83 8.12 3.08 -5.12
N THR A 84 8.11 4.07 -4.22
CA THR A 84 9.27 4.92 -3.93
C THR A 84 10.32 4.24 -3.06
N LEU A 85 9.97 3.11 -2.43
CA LEU A 85 10.91 2.26 -1.71
C LEU A 85 11.70 1.39 -2.70
N SER A 86 12.92 1.01 -2.34
CA SER A 86 13.67 0.02 -3.11
C SER A 86 12.92 -1.32 -3.10
N LEU A 87 13.06 -2.16 -4.14
CA LEU A 87 12.39 -3.46 -4.18
C LEU A 87 12.68 -4.33 -2.94
N PRO A 88 13.92 -4.42 -2.41
CA PRO A 88 14.18 -5.12 -1.16
C PRO A 88 13.43 -4.54 0.04
N ASP A 89 13.32 -3.21 0.14
CA ASP A 89 12.58 -2.56 1.23
C ASP A 89 11.06 -2.78 1.10
N GLN A 90 10.54 -2.83 -0.13
CA GLN A 90 9.14 -3.19 -0.39
C GLN A 90 8.84 -4.62 0.06
N VAL A 91 9.74 -5.56 -0.23
CA VAL A 91 9.64 -6.95 0.23
C VAL A 91 9.70 -7.03 1.75
N LYS A 92 10.68 -6.38 2.38
CA LYS A 92 10.80 -6.35 3.84
C LYS A 92 9.55 -5.76 4.50
N LEU A 93 9.01 -4.68 3.95
CA LEU A 93 7.77 -4.09 4.44
C LEU A 93 6.59 -5.07 4.29
N ALA A 94 6.50 -5.79 3.17
CA ALA A 94 5.46 -6.80 2.96
C ALA A 94 5.51 -7.93 3.99
N GLU A 95 6.71 -8.46 4.29
CA GLU A 95 6.89 -9.48 5.33
C GLU A 95 6.47 -8.98 6.71
N LEU A 96 6.81 -7.73 7.05
CA LEU A 96 6.38 -7.10 8.30
C LEU A 96 4.86 -6.96 8.37
N LEU A 97 4.23 -6.57 7.27
CA LEU A 97 2.79 -6.43 7.16
C LEU A 97 2.05 -7.77 7.30
N GLU A 98 2.62 -8.84 6.72
CA GLU A 98 2.11 -10.20 6.89
C GLU A 98 2.19 -10.65 8.36
N GLN A 99 3.32 -10.40 9.04
CA GLN A 99 3.50 -10.74 10.46
C GLN A 99 2.46 -10.07 11.38
N GLU A 100 1.99 -8.88 11.00
CA GLU A 100 1.01 -8.12 11.77
C GLU A 100 -0.45 -8.44 11.36
N GLY A 101 -0.64 -9.31 10.36
CA GLY A 101 -1.95 -9.83 9.97
C GLY A 101 -2.68 -9.02 8.91
N VAL A 102 -1.97 -8.34 7.99
CA VAL A 102 -2.60 -7.77 6.77
C VAL A 102 -3.27 -8.89 5.98
N ASP A 103 -4.49 -8.65 5.50
CA ASP A 103 -5.21 -9.62 4.67
C ASP A 103 -4.74 -9.59 3.21
N ILE A 104 -4.46 -8.40 2.66
CA ILE A 104 -4.10 -8.19 1.25
C ILE A 104 -3.00 -7.13 1.12
N ILE A 105 -1.97 -7.40 0.33
CA ILE A 105 -0.98 -6.39 -0.04
C ILE A 105 -1.32 -5.84 -1.43
N GLN A 106 -1.31 -4.53 -1.59
CA GLN A 106 -1.49 -3.86 -2.87
C GLN A 106 -0.16 -3.24 -3.31
N THR A 107 0.30 -3.49 -4.53
CA THR A 107 1.48 -2.78 -5.06
C THR A 107 1.07 -1.40 -5.55
N GLU A 108 1.89 -0.37 -5.34
CA GLU A 108 1.72 0.90 -6.04
C GLU A 108 2.58 0.91 -7.31
N GLY A 109 2.11 1.62 -8.33
CA GLY A 109 2.90 1.97 -9.50
C GLY A 109 3.32 3.43 -9.43
N GLY A 110 4.33 3.79 -10.21
CA GLY A 110 4.74 5.18 -10.36
C GLY A 110 3.59 6.03 -10.86
N LYS A 111 3.03 6.91 -10.00
CA LYS A 111 1.94 7.82 -10.38
C LYS A 111 2.28 8.78 -11.51
N CYS A 112 3.57 8.88 -11.86
CA CYS A 112 4.09 9.58 -13.04
C CYS A 112 5.14 8.74 -13.76
N SER A 113 4.88 7.47 -14.04
CA SER A 113 5.60 6.83 -15.15
C SER A 113 5.09 7.48 -16.43
N ASN A 114 5.73 8.58 -16.85
CA ASN A 114 5.60 9.10 -18.20
C ASN A 114 6.32 8.10 -19.10
N PRO A 115 5.59 7.21 -19.80
CA PRO A 115 6.27 6.25 -20.65
C PRO A 115 7.02 7.03 -21.73
N SER A 116 8.28 6.65 -21.95
CA SER A 116 9.09 7.21 -23.03
C SER A 116 8.58 6.78 -24.41
N LYS A 117 7.77 5.72 -24.46
CA LYS A 117 7.20 5.14 -25.68
C LYS A 117 5.69 5.24 -25.71
N ALA A 118 5.13 5.39 -26.91
CA ALA A 118 3.68 5.34 -27.12
C ALA A 118 3.18 3.89 -27.29
N GLY A 119 1.85 3.73 -27.28
CA GLY A 119 1.19 2.45 -27.57
C GLY A 119 1.50 1.34 -26.55
N VAL A 120 1.50 0.09 -27.01
CA VAL A 120 1.66 -1.11 -26.17
C VAL A 120 2.96 -1.09 -25.36
N LEU A 121 4.06 -0.62 -25.96
CA LEU A 121 5.35 -0.53 -25.28
C LEU A 121 5.30 0.45 -24.10
N GLY A 122 4.62 1.58 -24.26
CA GLY A 122 4.40 2.54 -23.19
C GLY A 122 3.52 1.99 -22.06
N LEU A 123 2.53 1.17 -22.39
CA LEU A 123 1.69 0.49 -21.39
C LEU A 123 2.50 -0.50 -20.55
N ILE A 124 3.43 -1.23 -21.17
CA ILE A 124 4.35 -2.14 -20.46
C ILE A 124 5.32 -1.36 -19.58
N GLU A 125 5.93 -0.30 -20.12
CA GLU A 125 6.83 0.60 -19.37
C GLU A 125 6.14 1.17 -18.13
N LYS A 126 4.91 1.67 -18.29
CA LYS A 126 4.05 2.17 -17.20
C LYS A 126 3.81 1.12 -16.11
N ALA A 127 3.58 -0.13 -16.49
CA ALA A 127 3.30 -1.22 -15.57
C ALA A 127 4.55 -1.80 -14.87
N THR A 128 5.75 -1.50 -15.39
CA THR A 128 6.99 -2.18 -14.98
C THR A 128 7.25 -2.12 -13.46
N PRO A 129 7.09 -0.97 -12.76
CA PRO A 129 7.34 -0.92 -11.32
C PRO A 129 6.38 -1.80 -10.52
N SER A 130 5.08 -1.77 -10.87
CA SER A 130 4.06 -2.59 -10.19
C SER A 130 4.26 -4.09 -10.46
N LEU A 131 4.66 -4.46 -11.68
CA LEU A 131 4.97 -5.85 -12.04
C LEU A 131 6.19 -6.38 -11.28
N ALA A 132 7.27 -5.59 -11.22
CA ALA A 132 8.48 -5.96 -10.49
C ALA A 132 8.23 -6.12 -8.98
N ALA A 133 7.44 -5.21 -8.41
CA ALA A 133 7.00 -5.29 -7.02
C ALA A 133 6.14 -6.53 -6.78
N ALA A 134 5.14 -6.79 -7.65
CA ALA A 134 4.24 -7.93 -7.51
C ALA A 134 5.01 -9.26 -7.56
N TYR A 135 5.97 -9.38 -8.49
CA TYR A 135 6.83 -10.55 -8.58
C TYR A 135 7.68 -10.78 -7.34
N SER A 136 8.29 -9.72 -6.83
CA SER A 136 9.20 -9.81 -5.68
C SER A 136 8.44 -10.11 -4.40
N ILE A 137 7.31 -9.42 -4.17
CA ILE A 137 6.51 -9.53 -2.94
C ILE A 137 5.77 -10.87 -2.90
N SER A 138 5.14 -11.30 -3.99
CA SER A 138 4.34 -12.54 -4.02
C SER A 138 5.14 -13.81 -3.71
N ARG A 139 6.46 -13.75 -3.82
CA ARG A 139 7.37 -14.84 -3.44
C ARG A 139 7.87 -14.77 -2.00
N ALA A 140 7.78 -13.59 -1.37
CA ALA A 140 8.23 -13.38 0.00
C ALA A 140 7.10 -13.60 1.02
N VAL A 141 5.84 -13.35 0.62
CA VAL A 141 4.66 -13.50 1.49
C VAL A 141 3.71 -14.57 0.98
N LYS A 142 2.87 -15.10 1.87
CA LYS A 142 1.80 -16.06 1.56
C LYS A 142 0.45 -15.38 1.36
N ILE A 143 0.26 -14.18 1.91
CA ILE A 143 -0.96 -13.40 1.74
C ILE A 143 -1.12 -12.89 0.29
N PRO A 144 -2.36 -12.75 -0.21
CA PRO A 144 -2.60 -12.35 -1.59
C PRO A 144 -2.04 -10.96 -1.90
N VAL A 145 -1.32 -10.87 -3.01
CA VAL A 145 -0.80 -9.61 -3.56
C VAL A 145 -1.69 -9.15 -4.70
N MET A 146 -2.28 -7.96 -4.59
CA MET A 146 -2.95 -7.27 -5.68
C MET A 146 -1.99 -6.34 -6.40
N CYS A 147 -1.85 -6.53 -7.70
CA CYS A 147 -1.09 -5.60 -8.53
C CYS A 147 -1.98 -4.40 -8.87
N SER A 148 -1.58 -3.19 -8.46
CA SER A 148 -2.36 -1.98 -8.72
C SER A 148 -1.51 -0.90 -9.37
N SER A 149 -2.17 -0.04 -10.16
CA SER A 149 -1.59 1.09 -10.89
C SER A 149 -0.82 0.70 -12.15
N GLY A 150 -1.01 1.51 -13.20
CA GLY A 150 -0.29 1.38 -14.48
C GLY A 150 -0.67 0.14 -15.31
N LEU A 151 -1.62 -0.68 -14.85
CA LEU A 151 -2.08 -1.86 -15.57
C LEU A 151 -3.08 -1.50 -16.67
N SER A 152 -2.99 -2.23 -17.78
CA SER A 152 -3.88 -2.18 -18.94
C SER A 152 -4.32 -3.60 -19.29
N ALA A 153 -5.21 -3.75 -20.28
CA ALA A 153 -5.59 -5.07 -20.79
C ALA A 153 -4.37 -5.90 -21.26
N VAL A 154 -3.31 -5.24 -21.74
CA VAL A 154 -2.06 -5.90 -22.18
C VAL A 154 -1.28 -6.45 -20.98
N THR A 155 -1.18 -5.69 -19.89
CA THR A 155 -0.30 -5.98 -18.76
C THR A 155 -1.01 -6.70 -17.61
N ALA A 156 -2.33 -6.75 -17.62
CA ALA A 156 -3.13 -7.55 -16.70
C ALA A 156 -2.72 -9.04 -16.64
N PRO A 157 -2.59 -9.78 -17.77
CA PRO A 157 -2.13 -11.17 -17.72
C PRO A 157 -0.70 -11.28 -17.18
N MET A 158 0.18 -10.32 -17.53
CA MET A 158 1.55 -10.29 -17.02
C MET A 158 1.60 -10.16 -15.49
N ALA A 159 0.69 -9.38 -14.90
CA ALA A 159 0.60 -9.23 -13.46
C ALA A 159 0.17 -10.53 -12.77
N ILE A 160 -0.79 -11.26 -13.34
CA ILE A 160 -1.20 -12.57 -12.82
C ILE A 160 -0.03 -13.57 -12.91
N THR A 161 0.66 -13.62 -14.06
CA THR A 161 1.85 -14.46 -14.24
C THR A 161 2.99 -14.08 -13.29
N ALA A 162 3.12 -12.81 -12.95
CA ALA A 162 4.10 -12.34 -11.97
C ALA A 162 3.78 -12.81 -10.54
N GLY A 163 2.60 -13.35 -10.25
CA GLY A 163 2.21 -13.84 -8.93
C GLY A 163 1.18 -12.97 -8.22
N ALA A 164 0.56 -12.01 -8.91
CA ALA A 164 -0.57 -11.27 -8.35
C ALA A 164 -1.81 -12.17 -8.26
N ALA A 165 -2.47 -12.17 -7.10
CA ALA A 165 -3.76 -12.84 -6.88
C ALA A 165 -4.92 -12.06 -7.52
N GLY A 166 -4.73 -10.78 -7.82
CA GLY A 166 -5.70 -9.93 -8.48
C GLY A 166 -5.06 -8.70 -9.12
N VAL A 167 -5.76 -8.13 -10.09
CA VAL A 167 -5.33 -6.91 -10.78
C VAL A 167 -6.34 -5.81 -10.57
N LYS A 168 -5.85 -4.60 -10.36
CA LYS A 168 -6.67 -3.41 -10.34
C LYS A 168 -6.27 -2.52 -11.51
N SER A 169 -7.12 -2.51 -12.53
CA SER A 169 -7.06 -1.52 -13.61
C SER A 169 -7.57 -0.18 -13.06
N GLU A 170 -6.79 0.87 -13.26
CA GLU A 170 -7.38 2.20 -13.35
C GLU A 170 -8.22 2.20 -14.62
N ALA A 171 -9.48 2.64 -14.51
CA ALA A 171 -10.37 2.71 -15.65
C ALA A 171 -9.66 3.47 -16.77
N LEU A 172 -9.73 2.92 -17.98
CA LEU A 172 -9.26 3.54 -19.21
C LEU A 172 -9.56 5.05 -19.15
N GLN A 173 -8.52 5.88 -19.16
CA GLN A 173 -8.64 7.18 -19.81
C GLN A 173 -8.88 6.85 -21.28
N ILE A 174 -10.15 6.67 -21.65
CA ILE A 174 -10.57 6.62 -23.03
C ILE A 174 -10.43 8.06 -23.52
N HIS A 175 -9.30 8.31 -24.18
CA HIS A 175 -8.93 9.45 -25.01
C HIS A 175 -9.21 10.87 -24.46
#